data_AF-A0AAE0EDS4-F1
#
_entry.id   AF-A0AAE0EDS4-F1
#
_cell.length_a   1.000
_cell.length_b   1.000
_cell.length_c   1.000
_cell.angle_alpha   90.00
_cell.angle_beta   90.00
_cell.angle_gamma   90.00
#
_symmetry.space_group_name_H-M   'P 1'
#
loop_
_entity.id
_entity.type
_entity.pdbx_description
1 polymer ?
#
loop_
_entity_poly.entity_id
_entity_poly.type
_entity_poly.pdbx_seq_one_letter_code
_entity_poly.pdbx_strand_id
1 'polypeptide(L)'
;MGRSLFLCIVDNYFVQRKDIVGKLGLSALQKITAVFQMLVYGVPADATDEYIKIAKSTSIESLKRFCRDVVEVFAEQYLRSPNATDFARLVRIGKDHGFPGMLGSLDCMHWKWKNCPMA
;
A
#
# COMPACT_ATOMS: atom_id res chain seq x y z
N MET A 1 3.97 8.78 17.77
CA MET A 1 2.57 8.31 17.80
C MET A 1 2.47 7.05 16.95
N GLY A 2 2.68 5.88 17.56
CA GLY A 2 2.57 4.58 16.88
C GLY A 2 1.16 4.03 17.04
N ARG A 3 0.23 4.42 16.16
CA ARG A 3 -0.94 3.57 15.90
C ARG A 3 -0.55 2.69 14.72
N SER A 4 -0.49 1.38 14.95
CA SER A 4 -0.13 0.39 13.95
C SER A 4 -0.94 0.63 12.68
N LEU A 5 -0.26 0.81 11.54
CA LEU A 5 -0.88 0.97 10.22
C LEU A 5 -1.89 -0.14 9.91
N PHE A 6 -1.75 -1.32 10.55
CA PHE A 6 -2.64 -2.46 10.42
C PHE A 6 -4.00 -2.29 11.13
N LEU A 7 -4.15 -1.35 12.05
CA LEU A 7 -5.38 -1.14 12.84
C LEU A 7 -6.35 -0.13 12.22
N CYS A 8 -5.95 0.58 11.15
CA CYS A 8 -6.80 1.54 10.45
C CYS A 8 -7.41 0.97 9.17
N ILE A 9 -7.63 -0.35 9.10
CA ILE A 9 -8.55 -0.88 8.08
C ILE A 9 -9.95 -0.51 8.57
N VAL A 10 -10.44 0.61 8.04
CA VAL A 10 -11.74 1.19 8.39
C VAL A 10 -12.87 0.29 7.89
N ASP A 11 -12.63 -0.48 6.82
CA ASP A 11 -13.65 -1.35 6.25
C ASP A 11 -13.92 -2.58 7.14
N ASN A 12 -15.15 -2.60 7.67
CA ASN A 12 -15.78 -3.71 8.37
C ASN A 12 -15.77 -5.05 7.59
N TYR A 13 -15.46 -5.02 6.29
CA TYR A 13 -15.22 -6.19 5.45
C TYR A 13 -14.07 -7.07 5.94
N PHE A 14 -13.01 -6.48 6.50
CA PHE A 14 -11.83 -7.25 6.94
C PHE A 14 -12.03 -7.92 8.30
N VAL A 15 -13.01 -7.45 9.08
CA VAL A 15 -13.39 -8.10 10.34
C VAL A 15 -13.89 -9.52 10.06
N GLN A 16 -13.30 -10.51 10.70
CA GLN A 16 -13.72 -11.90 10.58
C GLN A 16 -15.11 -12.09 11.18
N ARG A 17 -16.03 -12.71 10.43
CA ARG A 17 -17.41 -12.97 10.86
C ARG A 17 -17.71 -14.46 10.83
N LYS A 18 -18.70 -14.85 11.65
CA LYS A 18 -19.29 -16.19 11.59
C LYS A 18 -20.43 -16.21 10.57
N ASP A 19 -20.57 -17.30 9.85
CA ASP A 19 -21.73 -17.55 9.01
C ASP A 19 -22.96 -17.96 9.86
N ILE A 20 -24.09 -18.21 9.19
CA ILE A 20 -25.36 -18.60 9.81
C ILE A 20 -25.23 -19.90 10.63
N VAL A 21 -24.28 -20.77 10.27
CA VAL A 21 -24.01 -22.06 10.93
C VAL A 21 -22.95 -21.90 12.04
N GLY A 22 -22.45 -20.69 12.26
CA GLY A 22 -21.45 -20.38 13.29
C GLY A 22 -20.00 -20.66 12.86
N LYS A 23 -19.76 -21.04 11.60
CA LYS A 23 -18.41 -21.29 11.08
C LYS A 23 -17.72 -19.95 10.79
N LEU A 24 -16.46 -19.84 11.22
CA LEU A 24 -15.66 -18.65 10.95
C LEU A 24 -15.32 -18.56 9.46
N GLY A 25 -15.60 -17.39 8.86
CA GLY A 25 -15.14 -17.04 7.52
C GLY A 25 -13.65 -16.70 7.48
N LEU A 26 -13.19 -16.19 6.34
CA LEU A 26 -11.80 -15.78 6.14
C LEU A 26 -11.39 -14.68 7.12
N SER A 27 -10.20 -14.82 7.70
CA SER A 27 -9.64 -13.84 8.64
C SER A 27 -9.13 -12.58 7.92
N ALA A 28 -9.02 -11.47 8.66
CA ALA A 28 -8.40 -10.25 8.18
C ALA A 28 -7.00 -10.52 7.62
N LEU A 29 -6.20 -11.30 8.38
CA LEU A 29 -4.83 -11.63 8.01
C LEU A 29 -4.76 -12.39 6.68
N GLN A 30 -5.63 -13.38 6.47
CA GLN A 30 -5.68 -14.10 5.18
C GLN A 30 -5.95 -13.16 4.01
N LYS A 31 -6.95 -12.27 4.15
CA LYS A 31 -7.29 -11.29 3.11
C LYS A 31 -6.15 -10.31 2.84
N ILE A 32 -5.55 -9.77 3.89
CA ILE A 32 -4.46 -8.79 3.79
C ILE A 32 -3.20 -9.43 3.18
N THR A 33 -2.86 -10.66 3.55
CA THR A 33 -1.72 -11.37 2.96
C THR A 33 -1.92 -11.57 1.45
N ALA A 34 -3.13 -11.92 1.00
CA ALA A 34 -3.42 -12.03 -0.44
C ALA A 34 -3.22 -10.69 -1.16
N VAL A 35 -3.67 -9.60 -0.55
CA VAL A 35 -3.46 -8.24 -1.08
C VAL A 35 -1.98 -7.89 -1.20
N PHE A 36 -1.18 -8.14 -0.16
CA PHE A 36 0.25 -7.87 -0.23
C PHE A 36 0.98 -8.75 -1.24
N GLN A 37 0.58 -10.01 -1.41
CA GLN A 37 1.15 -10.85 -2.47
C GLN A 37 0.88 -10.28 -3.86
N MET A 38 -0.33 -9.78 -4.10
CA MET A 38 -0.68 -9.14 -5.37
C MET A 38 0.07 -7.82 -5.59
N LEU A 39 0.18 -6.98 -4.55
CA LEU A 39 0.80 -5.64 -4.66
C LEU A 39 2.33 -5.67 -4.69
N VAL A 40 2.95 -6.51 -3.86
CA VAL A 40 4.41 -6.51 -3.67
C VAL A 40 5.09 -7.43 -4.69
N TYR A 41 4.52 -8.61 -4.91
CA TYR A 41 5.13 -9.63 -5.78
C TYR A 41 4.49 -9.72 -7.16
N GLY A 42 3.42 -8.95 -7.43
CA GLY A 42 2.72 -8.99 -8.71
C GLY A 42 2.03 -10.34 -8.98
N VAL A 43 1.77 -11.12 -7.92
CA VAL A 43 1.16 -12.45 -8.04
C VAL A 43 -0.26 -12.31 -8.60
N PRO A 44 -0.65 -13.11 -9.62
CA PRO A 44 -1.99 -13.03 -10.16
C PRO A 44 -3.02 -13.54 -9.13
N ALA A 45 -4.24 -13.00 -9.18
CA ALA A 45 -5.25 -13.25 -8.15
C ALA A 45 -5.66 -14.74 -8.03
N ASP A 46 -5.56 -15.52 -9.09
CA ASP A 46 -5.82 -16.97 -9.07
C ASP A 46 -4.74 -17.74 -8.31
N ALA A 47 -3.47 -17.35 -8.43
CA ALA A 47 -2.38 -17.99 -7.70
C ALA A 47 -2.46 -17.80 -6.17
N THR A 48 -3.30 -16.88 -5.67
CA THR A 48 -3.51 -16.71 -4.21
C THR A 48 -4.29 -17.87 -3.57
N ASP A 49 -5.00 -18.67 -4.37
CA ASP A 49 -5.67 -19.90 -3.93
C ASP A 49 -4.66 -20.94 -3.42
N GLU A 50 -3.56 -21.14 -4.16
CA GLU A 50 -2.57 -22.19 -3.86
C GLU A 50 -1.93 -22.03 -2.47
N TYR A 51 -1.68 -20.79 -2.05
CA TYR A 51 -0.98 -20.50 -0.79
C TYR A 51 -1.92 -20.15 0.36
N ILE A 52 -2.93 -19.31 0.11
CA ILE A 52 -3.77 -18.72 1.15
C ILE A 52 -5.16 -19.38 1.19
N LYS A 53 -5.49 -20.19 0.18
CA LYS A 53 -6.80 -20.85 0.01
C LYS A 53 -7.93 -19.82 -0.04
N ILE A 54 -7.73 -18.77 -0.83
CA ILE A 54 -8.73 -17.73 -1.10
C ILE A 54 -9.13 -17.78 -2.57
N ALA A 55 -10.44 -17.72 -2.82
CA ALA A 55 -10.97 -17.62 -4.16
C ALA A 55 -10.54 -16.30 -4.84
N LYS A 56 -10.19 -16.38 -6.12
CA LYS A 56 -9.80 -15.24 -6.98
C LYS A 56 -10.67 -13.99 -6.80
N SER A 57 -11.99 -14.17 -6.78
CA SER A 57 -12.95 -13.06 -6.64
C SER A 57 -12.79 -12.33 -5.30
N THR A 58 -12.59 -13.07 -4.21
CA THR A 58 -12.37 -12.51 -2.87
C THR A 58 -11.02 -11.79 -2.78
N SER A 59 -9.96 -12.32 -3.41
CA SER A 59 -8.65 -11.66 -3.46
C SER A 59 -8.72 -10.31 -4.19
N ILE A 60 -9.39 -10.26 -5.34
CA ILE A 60 -9.60 -9.03 -6.11
C ILE A 60 -10.45 -8.01 -5.31
N GLU A 61 -11.53 -8.46 -4.67
CA GLU A 61 -12.38 -7.59 -3.87
C GLU A 61 -11.62 -7.03 -2.66
N SER A 62 -10.84 -7.88 -1.98
CA SER A 62 -9.98 -7.47 -0.86
C SER A 62 -8.97 -6.43 -1.31
N LEU A 63 -8.35 -6.60 -2.48
CA LEU A 63 -7.40 -5.63 -3.04
C LEU A 63 -8.08 -4.28 -3.30
N LYS A 64 -9.25 -4.28 -3.95
CA LYS A 64 -9.99 -3.04 -4.25
C LYS A 64 -10.36 -2.26 -2.99
N ARG A 65 -10.85 -2.95 -1.97
CA ARG A 65 -11.22 -2.34 -0.68
C ARG A 65 -10.01 -1.83 0.06
N PHE A 66 -8.95 -2.63 0.12
CA PHE A 66 -7.70 -2.22 0.75
C PHE A 66 -7.12 -0.95 0.10
N CYS A 67 -7.04 -0.90 -1.23
CA CYS A 67 -6.55 0.29 -1.92
C CYS A 67 -7.42 1.52 -1.65
N ARG A 68 -8.74 1.34 -1.56
CA ARG A 68 -9.66 2.43 -1.20
C ARG A 68 -9.38 2.94 0.22
N ASP A 69 -9.27 2.06 1.20
CA ASP A 69 -8.98 2.41 2.59
C ASP A 69 -7.62 3.12 2.70
N VAL A 70 -6.60 2.63 1.98
CA VAL A 70 -5.28 3.28 1.93
C VAL A 70 -5.39 4.70 1.36
N VAL A 71 -6.13 4.88 0.26
CA VAL A 71 -6.35 6.23 -0.30
C VAL A 71 -7.10 7.09 0.70
N GLU A 72 -8.17 6.61 1.33
CA GLU A 72 -8.94 7.37 2.31
C GLU A 72 -8.07 7.84 3.49
N VAL A 73 -7.22 6.96 4.03
CA VAL A 73 -6.37 7.26 5.18
C VAL A 73 -5.19 8.16 4.82
N PHE A 74 -4.60 8.00 3.63
CA PHE A 74 -3.32 8.63 3.29
C PHE A 74 -3.41 9.72 2.23
N ALA A 75 -4.53 9.88 1.51
CA ALA A 75 -4.64 10.82 0.41
C ALA A 75 -4.32 12.26 0.81
N GLU A 76 -4.86 12.73 1.93
CA GLU A 76 -4.66 14.11 2.38
C GLU A 76 -3.18 14.41 2.64
N GLN A 77 -2.43 13.43 3.16
CA GLN A 77 -1.02 13.62 3.48
C GLN A 77 -0.11 13.36 2.28
N TYR A 78 -0.38 12.33 1.48
CA TYR A 78 0.56 11.79 0.49
C TYR A 78 0.16 12.03 -0.97
N LEU A 79 -1.12 12.32 -1.26
CA LEU A 79 -1.58 12.63 -2.62
C LEU A 79 -1.75 14.14 -2.88
N ARG A 80 -1.53 14.99 -1.87
CA ARG A 80 -1.45 16.44 -2.05
C ARG A 80 -0.12 16.87 -2.68
N SER A 81 -0.08 18.09 -3.23
CA SER A 81 1.19 18.71 -3.61
C SER A 81 2.11 18.88 -2.38
N PRO A 82 3.40 18.52 -2.48
CA PRO A 82 4.35 18.73 -1.40
C PRO A 82 4.49 20.22 -1.05
N ASN A 83 4.62 20.53 0.23
CA ASN A 83 4.90 21.88 0.72
C ASN A 83 6.39 22.02 1.08
N ALA A 84 6.84 23.25 1.39
CA ALA A 84 8.24 23.52 1.72
C ALA A 84 8.79 22.63 2.86
N THR A 85 7.94 22.28 3.84
CA THR A 85 8.31 21.39 4.94
C THR A 85 8.53 19.95 4.46
N ASP A 86 7.68 19.44 3.57
CA ASP A 86 7.89 18.12 2.96
C ASP A 86 9.18 18.08 2.14
N PHE A 87 9.44 19.14 1.36
CA PHE A 87 10.67 19.26 0.59
C PHE A 87 11.91 19.21 1.50
N ALA A 88 11.94 20.03 2.56
CA ALA A 88 13.04 20.04 3.51
C ALA A 88 13.22 18.67 4.20
N ARG A 89 12.12 18.01 4.55
CA ARG A 89 12.14 16.66 5.14
C ARG A 89 12.72 15.63 4.19
N LEU A 90 12.29 15.62 2.93
CA LEU A 90 12.76 14.68 1.92
C LEU A 90 14.24 14.89 1.59
N VAL A 91 14.70 16.14 1.47
CA VAL A 91 16.12 16.46 1.27
C VAL A 91 16.98 16.00 2.44
N ARG A 92 16.52 16.18 3.68
CA ARG A 92 17.22 15.69 4.87
C ARG A 92 17.38 14.17 4.84
N ILE A 93 16.29 13.44 4.59
CA ILE A 93 16.31 11.97 4.49
C ILE A 93 17.26 11.53 3.38
N GLY A 94 17.20 12.18 2.21
CA GLY A 94 18.13 11.92 1.10
C GLY A 94 19.58 12.09 1.53
N LYS A 95 19.90 13.21 2.21
CA LYS A 95 21.25 13.47 2.73
C LYS A 95 21.72 12.41 3.73
N ASP A 96 20.86 12.01 4.67
CA ASP A 96 21.17 10.98 5.67
C ASP A 96 21.45 9.62 5.01
N HIS A 97 20.82 9.35 3.87
CA HIS A 97 21.05 8.15 3.06
C HIS A 97 22.19 8.31 2.03
N GLY A 98 22.93 9.43 2.03
CA GLY A 98 24.07 9.65 1.12
C GLY A 98 23.72 10.29 -0.24
N PHE A 99 22.49 10.80 -0.41
CA PHE A 99 21.99 11.46 -1.62
C PHE A 99 21.68 12.95 -1.37
N PRO A 100 22.70 13.80 -1.15
CA PRO A 100 22.49 15.22 -0.87
C PRO A 100 21.84 15.93 -2.06
N GLY A 101 20.69 16.56 -1.84
CA GLY A 101 19.95 17.31 -2.86
C GLY A 101 18.93 16.49 -3.67
N MET A 102 18.79 15.19 -3.41
CA MET A 102 17.82 14.35 -4.12
C MET A 102 16.40 14.52 -3.54
N LEU A 103 15.50 15.08 -4.35
CA LEU A 103 14.07 15.16 -4.07
C LEU A 103 13.35 13.98 -4.74
N GLY A 104 13.57 12.80 -4.18
CA GLY A 104 12.96 11.56 -4.67
C GLY A 104 13.57 11.04 -5.97
N SER A 105 14.00 9.78 -5.96
CA SER A 105 14.14 8.97 -7.17
C SER A 105 13.93 7.52 -6.77
N LEU A 106 12.96 6.87 -7.41
CA LEU A 106 12.91 5.41 -7.52
C LEU A 106 13.09 4.94 -8.96
N ASP A 107 12.93 5.81 -9.96
CA ASP A 107 13.32 5.45 -11.33
C ASP A 107 13.53 6.69 -12.23
N CYS A 108 14.72 6.77 -12.82
CA CYS A 108 15.12 7.80 -13.78
C CYS A 108 14.75 7.42 -15.23
N MET A 109 13.71 6.62 -15.47
CA MET A 109 13.55 6.04 -16.82
C MET A 109 12.54 6.69 -17.77
N HIS A 110 11.62 7.60 -17.38
CA HIS A 110 10.65 8.10 -18.39
C HIS A 110 10.09 9.53 -18.27
N TRP A 111 10.54 10.38 -17.34
CA TRP A 111 10.07 11.77 -17.28
C TRP A 111 11.23 12.77 -17.40
N LYS A 112 11.21 13.61 -18.45
CA LYS A 112 12.17 14.72 -18.58
C LYS A 112 11.80 15.83 -17.61
N TRP A 113 12.50 15.90 -16.49
CA TRP A 113 12.44 17.06 -15.61
C TRP A 113 13.29 18.19 -16.17
N LYS A 114 12.78 19.43 -16.10
CA LYS A 114 13.49 20.65 -16.54
C LYS A 114 14.88 20.81 -15.89
N ASN A 115 15.09 20.22 -14.71
CA ASN A 115 16.31 20.34 -13.91
C ASN A 115 17.01 18.99 -13.66
N CYS A 116 16.72 17.94 -14.45
CA CYS A 116 17.45 16.67 -14.30
C CYS A 116 18.91 16.88 -14.75
N PRO A 117 19.92 16.65 -13.89
CA PRO A 117 21.30 16.67 -14.34
C PRO A 117 21.49 15.52 -15.33
N MET A 118 21.74 15.84 -16.60
CA MET A 118 22.18 14.85 -17.56
C MET A 118 23.63 14.50 -17.21
N ALA A 119 23.89 13.21 -17.03
CA ALA A 119 25.24 12.66 -16.90
C ALA A 119 26.02 12.83 -18.20
#